data_AF-A0A261AKS9-F1
#
_entry.id   AF-A0A261AKS9-F1
#
_cell.length_a   1.000
_cell.length_b   1.000
_cell.length_c   1.000
_cell.angle_alpha   90.00
_cell.angle_beta   90.00
_cell.angle_gamma   90.00
#
_symmetry.space_group_name_H-M   'P 1'
#
loop_
_entity.id
_entity.type
_entity.pdbx_description
1 polymer ?
#
loop_
_entity_poly.entity_id
_entity_poly.type
_entity_poly.pdbx_seq_one_letter_code
_entity_poly.pdbx_strand_id
1 'polypeptide(L)'
;MVKTQSLFYQFTTVPIPDVKTMYGLLANYASWSKTLRGFDGDDKTNDYTTTTWMEDCYRDFYAAGNASFVLFWLKENFVYCEIVSAVNKAVPPTFPIGNLMRVERPGARCQEIP
;
A
#
# COMPACT_ATOMS: atom_id res chain seq x y z
N MET A 1 1.20 -29.87 -0.62
CA MET A 1 0.94 -28.49 -1.09
C MET A 1 1.70 -27.55 -0.16
N VAL A 2 2.69 -26.83 -0.68
CA VAL A 2 3.35 -25.78 0.11
C VAL A 2 2.31 -24.68 0.31
N LYS A 3 1.84 -24.47 1.54
CA LYS A 3 1.02 -23.29 1.87
C LYS A 3 1.93 -22.09 1.63
N THR A 4 1.81 -21.44 0.49
CA THR A 4 2.48 -20.17 0.25
C THR A 4 1.94 -19.20 1.29
N GLN A 5 2.79 -18.78 2.23
CA GLN A 5 2.39 -17.82 3.25
C GLN A 5 1.98 -16.53 2.54
N SER A 6 0.75 -16.09 2.78
CA SER A 6 0.21 -14.84 2.24
C SER A 6 1.16 -13.68 2.56
N LEU A 7 1.49 -12.89 1.54
CA LEU A 7 2.39 -11.74 1.69
C LEU A 7 1.81 -10.70 2.63
N PHE A 8 0.48 -10.64 2.78
CA PHE A 8 -0.20 -9.80 3.76
C PHE A 8 0.39 -9.87 5.17
N TYR A 9 0.79 -11.05 5.63
CA TYR A 9 1.38 -11.21 6.97
C TYR A 9 2.83 -10.73 7.09
N GLN A 10 3.48 -10.45 5.96
CA GLN A 10 4.82 -9.88 5.88
C GLN A 10 4.80 -8.35 5.81
N PHE A 11 3.61 -7.75 5.78
CA PHE A 11 3.43 -6.30 5.80
C PHE A 11 2.62 -5.87 7.01
N THR A 12 3.06 -4.77 7.60
CA THR A 12 2.38 -4.12 8.71
C THR A 12 1.99 -2.71 8.32
N THR A 13 0.84 -2.28 8.84
CA THR A 13 0.42 -0.88 8.71
C THR A 13 1.40 -0.02 9.50
N VAL A 14 1.93 1.03 8.87
CA VAL A 14 2.79 1.97 9.57
C VAL A 14 1.95 2.60 10.68
N PRO A 15 2.37 2.51 11.97
CA PRO A 15 1.62 3.12 13.06
C PRO A 15 1.83 4.62 12.98
N ILE A 16 0.87 5.33 12.40
CA ILE A 16 0.97 6.76 12.19
C ILE A 16 0.13 7.46 13.24
N PRO A 17 0.73 8.26 14.14
CA PRO A 17 -0.03 8.98 15.15
C PRO A 17 -0.89 10.10 14.55
N ASP A 18 -0.51 10.63 13.38
CA ASP A 18 -1.24 11.69 12.67
C ASP A 18 -1.04 11.59 11.14
N VAL A 19 -2.15 11.64 10.39
CA VAL A 19 -2.16 11.49 8.92
C VAL A 19 -1.38 12.61 8.22
N LYS A 20 -1.39 13.85 8.75
CA LYS A 20 -0.66 14.98 8.14
C LYS A 20 0.84 14.77 8.21
N THR A 21 1.34 14.26 9.32
CA THR A 21 2.75 13.95 9.52
C THR A 21 3.23 12.92 8.50
N MET A 22 2.47 11.83 8.29
CA MET A 22 2.81 10.88 7.24
C MET A 22 2.72 11.49 5.86
N TYR A 23 1.66 12.23 5.58
CA TYR A 23 1.50 12.83 4.26
C TYR A 23 2.65 13.80 3.92
N GLY A 24 3.16 14.53 4.91
CA GLY A 24 4.37 15.33 4.77
C GLY A 24 5.63 14.47 4.51
N LEU A 25 5.76 13.33 5.20
CA LEU A 25 6.84 12.37 4.92
C LEU A 25 6.78 11.82 3.50
N LEU A 26 5.58 11.53 2.98
CA LEU A 26 5.36 11.01 1.63
C LEU A 26 5.88 11.92 0.53
N ALA A 27 6.08 13.21 0.81
CA ALA A 27 6.71 14.13 -0.14
C ALA A 27 8.16 13.73 -0.49
N ASN A 28 8.81 12.88 0.30
CA ASN A 28 10.18 12.39 0.05
C ASN A 28 10.19 11.03 -0.67
N TYR A 29 9.06 10.60 -1.20
CA TYR A 29 8.91 9.32 -1.89
C TYR A 29 8.22 9.54 -3.25
N ALA A 30 8.59 8.73 -4.24
CA ALA A 30 8.00 8.78 -5.57
C ALA A 30 7.54 7.39 -6.00
N SER A 31 6.47 7.37 -6.80
CA SER A 31 5.94 6.17 -7.44
C SER A 31 7.01 5.43 -8.25
N TRP A 32 7.18 4.13 -7.99
CA TRP A 32 8.14 3.30 -8.68
C TRP A 32 7.76 3.07 -10.15
N SER A 33 6.51 2.68 -10.42
CA SER A 33 6.02 2.42 -11.78
C SER A 33 5.30 3.61 -12.40
N LYS A 34 4.92 4.62 -11.60
CA LYS A 34 3.92 5.67 -11.94
C LYS A 34 2.54 5.12 -12.35
N THR A 35 2.37 3.80 -12.35
CA THR A 35 1.12 3.12 -12.68
C THR A 35 0.47 2.70 -11.38
N LEU A 36 -0.67 3.31 -11.10
CA LEU A 36 -1.50 2.95 -9.95
C LEU A 36 -2.32 1.70 -10.29
N ARG A 37 -2.22 0.66 -9.47
CA ARG A 37 -3.10 -0.50 -9.56
C ARG A 37 -4.39 -0.18 -8.83
N GLY A 38 -5.49 -0.04 -9.57
CA GLY A 38 -6.82 0.26 -9.03
C GLY A 38 -7.64 -1.01 -8.81
N PHE A 39 -8.43 -0.99 -7.75
CA PHE A 39 -9.45 -1.98 -7.41
C PHE A 39 -10.78 -1.24 -7.27
N ASP A 40 -11.78 -1.63 -8.05
CA ASP A 40 -13.10 -1.00 -8.02
C ASP A 40 -13.93 -1.57 -6.86
N GLY A 41 -14.33 -0.74 -5.90
CA GLY A 41 -15.13 -1.14 -4.76
C GLY A 41 -16.49 -1.77 -5.11
N ASP A 42 -17.00 -1.54 -6.33
CA ASP A 42 -18.22 -2.18 -6.85
C ASP A 42 -17.95 -3.50 -7.57
N ASP A 43 -16.68 -3.84 -7.83
CA ASP A 43 -16.29 -5.09 -8.45
C ASP A 43 -16.45 -6.26 -7.46
N LYS A 44 -17.61 -6.92 -7.58
CA LYS A 44 -17.98 -8.09 -6.79
C LYS A 44 -17.08 -9.31 -7.02
N THR A 45 -16.17 -9.28 -8.01
CA THR A 45 -15.20 -10.35 -8.21
C THR A 45 -14.01 -10.25 -7.25
N ASN A 46 -13.79 -9.09 -6.65
CA ASN A 46 -12.80 -8.89 -5.61
C ASN A 46 -13.43 -9.12 -4.23
N ASP A 47 -12.89 -10.07 -3.47
CA ASP A 47 -13.30 -10.27 -2.08
C ASP A 47 -12.56 -9.28 -1.18
N TYR A 48 -13.13 -8.08 -1.04
CA TYR A 48 -12.62 -7.04 -0.14
C TYR A 48 -12.75 -7.39 1.35
N THR A 49 -13.48 -8.46 1.70
CA THR A 49 -13.55 -8.98 3.07
C THR A 49 -12.33 -9.83 3.43
N THR A 50 -11.61 -10.30 2.41
CA THR A 50 -10.34 -11.02 2.58
C THR A 50 -9.15 -10.09 2.38
N THR A 51 -7.98 -10.55 2.79
CA THR A 51 -6.73 -9.79 2.65
C THR A 51 -5.99 -10.09 1.35
N THR A 52 -6.55 -10.96 0.50
CA THR A 52 -5.87 -11.45 -0.71
C THR A 52 -5.80 -10.42 -1.82
N TRP A 53 -6.71 -9.46 -1.87
CA TRP A 53 -6.70 -8.41 -2.89
C TRP A 53 -5.45 -7.50 -2.79
N MET A 54 -4.80 -7.45 -1.62
CA MET A 54 -3.55 -6.70 -1.44
C MET A 54 -2.30 -7.45 -1.93
N GLU A 55 -2.39 -8.76 -2.21
CA GLU A 55 -1.25 -9.60 -2.56
C GLU A 55 -0.48 -9.09 -3.77
N ASP A 56 -1.19 -8.63 -4.80
CA ASP A 56 -0.56 -8.11 -6.02
C ASP A 56 0.23 -6.83 -5.75
N CYS A 57 -0.26 -5.97 -4.86
CA CYS A 57 0.49 -4.79 -4.44
C CYS A 57 1.79 -5.17 -3.72
N TYR A 58 1.77 -6.21 -2.89
CA TYR A 58 2.98 -6.70 -2.24
C TYR A 58 3.96 -7.36 -3.22
N ARG A 59 3.45 -8.04 -4.26
CA ARG A 59 4.30 -8.56 -5.35
C ARG A 59 4.97 -7.41 -6.10
N ASP A 60 4.22 -6.38 -6.44
CA ASP A 60 4.74 -5.17 -7.11
C ASP A 60 5.78 -4.47 -6.22
N PHE A 61 5.58 -4.45 -4.90
CA PHE A 61 6.57 -3.96 -3.94
C PHE A 61 7.90 -4.72 -4.02
N TYR A 62 7.86 -6.05 -3.99
CA TYR A 62 9.09 -6.85 -4.08
C TYR A 62 9.74 -6.76 -5.47
N ALA A 63 8.95 -6.68 -6.53
CA ALA A 63 9.43 -6.49 -7.89
C ALA A 63 10.19 -5.16 -8.07
N ALA A 64 9.79 -4.12 -7.32
CA ALA A 64 10.46 -2.83 -7.36
C ALA A 64 11.90 -2.84 -6.81
N GLY A 65 12.22 -3.78 -5.92
CA GLY A 65 13.57 -4.02 -5.38
C GLY A 65 14.10 -2.95 -4.42
N ASN A 66 13.67 -1.69 -4.53
CA ASN A 66 14.08 -0.57 -3.67
C ASN A 66 12.91 0.21 -3.06
N ALA A 67 11.71 -0.37 -3.09
CA ALA A 67 10.52 0.25 -2.54
C ALA A 67 10.61 0.38 -1.01
N SER A 68 10.03 1.46 -0.49
CA SER A 68 9.98 1.78 0.94
C SER A 68 8.59 1.54 1.53
N PHE A 69 7.54 1.90 0.79
CA PHE A 69 6.15 1.75 1.24
C PHE A 69 5.22 1.26 0.13
N VAL A 70 4.12 0.65 0.56
CA VAL A 70 2.89 0.45 -0.23
C VAL A 70 1.87 1.46 0.29
N LEU A 71 1.45 2.39 -0.55
CA LEU A 71 0.41 3.36 -0.23
C LEU A 71 -0.90 2.86 -0.80
N PHE A 72 -1.97 2.96 -0.01
CA PHE A 72 -3.32 2.70 -0.48
C PHE A 72 -4.12 4.00 -0.41
N TRP A 73 -4.68 4.36 -1.56
CA TRP A 73 -5.44 5.58 -1.76
C TRP A 73 -6.89 5.23 -2.05
N LEU A 74 -7.82 5.79 -1.29
CA LEU A 74 -9.25 5.70 -1.60
C LEU A 74 -9.65 6.97 -2.34
N LYS A 75 -10.03 6.83 -3.61
CA LYS A 75 -10.55 7.93 -4.42
C LYS A 75 -11.84 7.49 -5.09
N GLU A 76 -12.91 8.21 -4.78
CA GLU A 76 -14.27 7.86 -5.21
C GLU A 76 -14.59 6.42 -4.80
N ASN A 77 -14.83 5.53 -5.77
CA ASN A 77 -15.10 4.12 -5.51
C ASN A 77 -13.89 3.21 -5.69
N PHE A 78 -12.71 3.76 -5.99
CA PHE A 78 -11.53 2.97 -6.27
C PHE A 78 -10.53 3.02 -5.13
N VAL A 79 -9.99 1.86 -4.79
CA VAL A 79 -8.77 1.76 -3.99
C VAL A 79 -7.60 1.60 -4.95
N TYR A 80 -6.65 2.52 -4.91
CA TYR A 80 -5.41 2.42 -5.66
C TYR A 80 -4.28 2.00 -4.73
N CYS A 81 -3.47 1.03 -5.14
CA CYS A 81 -2.19 0.81 -4.50
C CYS A 81 -1.03 1.40 -5.31
N GLU A 82 -0.09 1.97 -4.58
CA GLU A 82 1.07 2.67 -5.12
C GLU A 82 2.33 2.22 -4.38
N ILE A 83 3.32 1.78 -5.14
CA ILE A 83 4.62 1.41 -4.61
C ILE A 83 5.53 2.61 -4.70
N VAL A 84 6.10 3.04 -3.58
CA VAL A 84 6.94 4.24 -3.54
C VAL A 84 8.34 3.96 -3.00
N SER A 85 9.31 4.63 -3.58
CA SER A 85 10.73 4.59 -3.19
C SER A 85 11.20 5.97 -2.76
N ALA A 86 12.15 6.03 -1.84
CA ALA A 86 12.72 7.29 -1.36
C ALA A 86 13.41 8.05 -2.50
N VAL A 87 13.27 9.38 -2.51
CA VAL A 87 13.86 10.28 -3.49
C VAL A 87 14.58 11.46 -2.82
N ASN A 88 15.60 11.98 -3.50
CA ASN A 88 16.42 13.09 -2.98
C ASN A 88 15.81 14.48 -3.19
N LYS A 89 14.68 14.57 -3.90
CA LYS A 89 13.97 15.81 -4.15
C LYS A 89 12.52 15.60 -3.79
N ALA A 90 11.92 16.59 -3.11
CA ALA A 90 10.52 16.52 -2.76
C ALA A 90 9.65 16.41 -4.02
N VAL A 91 8.73 15.46 -4.02
CA VAL A 91 7.73 15.21 -5.06
C VAL A 91 6.36 15.28 -4.40
N PRO A 92 5.38 16.00 -4.97
CA PRO A 92 4.04 15.99 -4.41
C PRO A 92 3.45 14.57 -4.42
N PRO A 93 2.79 14.12 -3.33
CA PRO A 93 2.08 12.85 -3.33
C PRO A 93 1.01 12.77 -4.43
N THR A 94 0.72 11.56 -4.89
CA THR A 94 -0.13 11.30 -6.05
C THR A 94 -1.58 11.77 -5.89
N PHE A 95 -2.15 11.64 -4.68
CA PHE A 95 -3.47 12.13 -4.35
C PHE A 95 -3.45 13.02 -3.10
N PRO A 96 -4.45 13.90 -2.92
CA PRO A 96 -4.61 14.69 -1.70
C PRO A 96 -4.65 13.84 -0.43
N ILE A 97 -4.30 14.46 0.70
CA ILE A 97 -4.26 13.81 2.02
C ILE A 97 -5.55 13.08 2.41
N GLY A 98 -6.72 13.62 2.04
CA GLY A 98 -8.03 13.02 2.35
C GLY A 98 -8.26 11.68 1.66
N ASN A 99 -7.47 11.35 0.64
CA ASN A 99 -7.53 10.07 -0.07
C ASN A 99 -6.57 9.03 0.53
N LEU A 100 -5.66 9.40 1.44
CA LEU A 100 -4.73 8.44 2.03
C LEU A 100 -5.47 7.53 2.99
N MET A 101 -5.69 6.28 2.58
CA MET A 101 -6.40 5.29 3.38
C MET A 101 -5.43 4.52 4.29
N ARG A 102 -4.29 4.10 3.74
CA ARG A 102 -3.33 3.26 4.46
C ARG A 102 -1.93 3.41 3.90
N VAL A 103 -0.94 3.25 4.77
CA VAL A 103 0.47 3.06 4.41
C VAL A 103 0.96 1.77 5.03
N GLU A 104 1.59 0.92 4.23
CA GLU A 104 2.18 -0.32 4.70
C GLU A 104 3.67 -0.40 4.38
N ARG A 105 4.38 -1.17 5.19
CA ARG A 105 5.80 -1.48 5.02
C ARG A 105 6.07 -2.94 5.37
N PRO A 106 7.21 -3.51 4.92
CA PRO A 106 7.66 -4.80 5.39
C PRO A 106 7.72 -4.83 6.93
N GLY A 107 7.14 -5.86 7.50
CA GLY A 107 7.06 -6.06 8.94
C GLY A 107 6.00 -7.11 9.27
N ALA A 108 6.30 -7.96 10.24
CA ALA A 108 5.35 -8.98 10.66
C ALA A 108 4.06 -8.34 11.18
N ARG A 109 2.93 -8.76 10.63
CA ARG A 109 1.62 -8.49 11.22
C ARG A 109 1.39 -9.49 12.35
N CYS A 110 0.70 -9.07 13.40
CA CYS A 110 0.21 -10.03 14.40
C CYS A 110 -0.69 -11.04 13.68
N GLN A 111 -0.33 -12.31 13.72
CA GLN A 111 -1.24 -13.39 13.32
C GLN A 111 -2.26 -13.52 14.45
N GLU A 112 -3.53 -13.29 14.16
CA GLU A 112 -4.58 -13.77 15.05
C GLU A 112 -4.48 -15.30 15.04
N ILE A 113 -3.94 -15.85 16.13
CA ILE A 113 -3.95 -17.29 16.37
C ILE A 113 -5.42 -17.62 16.69
N PRO A 114 -6.10 -18.46 15.88
CA PRO A 114 -7.48 -18.84 16.15
C PRO A 114 -7.62 -19.61 17.47
#